data_AF-A0A2R6A9Y4-F1
#
_entry.id   AF-A0A2R6A9Y4-F1
#
_cell.length_a   1.000
_cell.length_b   1.000
_cell.length_c   1.000
_cell.angle_alpha   90.00
_cell.angle_beta   90.00
_cell.angle_gamma   90.00
#
_symmetry.space_group_name_H-M   'P 1'
#
loop_
_entity.id
_entity.type
_entity.pdbx_description
1 polymer ?
#
loop_
_entity_poly.entity_id
_entity_poly.type
_entity_poly.pdbx_seq_one_letter_code
_entity_poly.pdbx_strand_id
1 'polypeptide(L)'
;AHLVDLVVTIALIWSASYFYGTLSSLYGAVLASMIYFAVVGVGALFYAQKKEKGRSRVVLTTCGALMALVFVFISYEFVAYQSVWGGNALAYGYVLVSFIVGSLLYLRAKSLNKRKGIEISQVFKEIPPE
;
A
#
# COMPACT_ATOMS: atom_id res chain seq x y z
N ALA A 1 -5.86 13.39 16.88
CA ALA A 1 -5.97 12.50 15.69
C ALA A 1 -5.70 11.04 16.05
N HIS A 2 -4.56 10.70 16.67
CA HIS A 2 -4.16 9.29 16.84
C HIS A 2 -5.00 8.43 17.80
N LEU A 3 -5.58 9.01 18.86
CA LEU A 3 -6.31 8.24 19.88
C LEU A 3 -7.70 7.79 19.39
N VAL A 4 -8.40 8.67 18.67
CA VAL A 4 -9.70 8.35 18.05
C VAL A 4 -9.51 7.27 16.99
N ASP A 5 -8.47 7.39 16.16
CA ASP A 5 -8.17 6.42 15.11
C ASP A 5 -7.83 5.04 15.69
N LEU A 6 -7.03 4.99 16.77
CA LEU A 6 -6.74 3.77 17.52
C LEU A 6 -8.02 3.11 18.06
N VAL A 7 -8.89 3.88 18.72
CA VAL A 7 -10.12 3.36 19.32
C VAL A 7 -11.08 2.83 18.26
N VAL A 8 -11.25 3.57 17.16
CA VAL A 8 -12.10 3.16 16.03
C VAL A 8 -11.54 1.89 15.38
N THR A 9 -10.22 1.83 15.18
CA THR A 9 -9.58 0.65 14.58
C THR A 9 -9.75 -0.59 15.47
N ILE A 10 -9.54 -0.46 16.79
CA ILE A 10 -9.74 -1.56 17.74
C ILE A 10 -11.21 -2.02 17.73
N ALA A 11 -12.17 -1.10 17.72
CA ALA A 11 -13.59 -1.42 17.70
C ALA A 11 -13.99 -2.16 16.41
N LEU A 12 -13.46 -1.75 15.26
CA LEU A 12 -13.71 -2.43 13.98
C LEU A 12 -13.10 -3.83 13.95
N ILE A 13 -11.86 -4.00 14.44
CA ILE A 13 -11.19 -5.30 14.53
C ILE A 13 -11.95 -6.24 15.46
N TRP A 14 -12.34 -5.75 16.64
CA TRP A 14 -13.10 -6.53 17.61
C TRP A 14 -14.45 -6.97 17.05
N SER A 15 -15.16 -6.06 16.39
CA SER A 15 -16.45 -6.35 15.74
C SER A 15 -16.29 -7.41 14.65
N ALA A 16 -15.29 -7.27 13.78
CA ALA A 16 -15.02 -8.26 12.73
C ALA A 16 -14.70 -9.65 13.31
N SER A 17 -13.91 -9.70 14.40
CA SER A 17 -13.60 -10.95 15.11
C SER A 17 -14.85 -11.61 15.69
N TYR A 18 -15.73 -10.83 16.33
CA TYR A 18 -16.96 -11.32 16.95
C TYR A 18 -17.97 -11.86 15.92
N PHE A 19 -18.19 -11.15 14.81
CA PHE A 19 -19.19 -11.53 13.81
C PHE A 19 -18.74 -12.63 12.84
N TYR A 20 -17.45 -12.70 12.49
CA TYR A 20 -16.94 -13.64 11.48
C TYR A 20 -16.15 -14.81 12.09
N GLY A 21 -16.11 -14.91 13.43
CA GLY A 21 -15.70 -16.10 14.17
C GLY A 21 -14.23 -16.50 14.06
N THR A 22 -13.41 -15.78 13.28
CA THR A 22 -11.97 -16.04 13.17
C THR A 22 -11.19 -14.77 12.83
N LEU A 23 -10.04 -14.62 13.49
CA LEU A 23 -8.97 -13.68 13.13
C LEU A 23 -8.43 -13.91 11.71
N SER A 24 -8.83 -15.00 11.04
CA SER A 24 -8.54 -15.33 9.63
C SER A 24 -8.81 -14.17 8.67
N SER A 25 -9.90 -13.44 8.88
CA SER A 25 -10.25 -12.24 8.11
C SER A 25 -9.22 -11.12 8.25
N LEU A 26 -8.59 -11.00 9.43
CA LEU A 26 -7.55 -10.01 9.74
C LEU A 26 -6.24 -10.31 9.00
N TYR A 27 -5.93 -11.59 8.78
CA TYR A 27 -4.76 -11.98 7.98
C TYR A 27 -4.88 -11.54 6.51
N GLY A 28 -6.10 -11.30 6.01
CA GLY A 28 -6.32 -10.66 4.71
C GLY A 28 -5.70 -9.25 4.61
N ALA A 29 -5.74 -8.47 5.69
CA ALA A 29 -5.11 -7.15 5.74
C ALA A 29 -3.58 -7.25 5.65
N VAL A 30 -3.00 -8.33 6.19
CA VAL A 30 -1.56 -8.59 6.12
C VAL A 30 -1.12 -8.81 4.67
N LEU A 31 -1.90 -9.55 3.87
CA LEU A 31 -1.62 -9.72 2.44
C LEU A 31 -1.60 -8.37 1.71
N ALA A 32 -2.55 -7.47 2.00
CA ALA A 32 -2.56 -6.14 1.40
C ALA A 32 -1.30 -5.34 1.74
N SER A 33 -0.82 -5.42 2.99
CA SER A 33 0.45 -4.80 3.41
C SER A 33 1.66 -5.43 2.70
N MET A 34 1.69 -6.74 2.50
CA MET A 34 2.77 -7.41 1.77
C MET A 34 2.81 -6.94 0.31
N ILE A 35 1.65 -6.87 -0.36
CA ILE A 35 1.55 -6.33 -1.73
C ILE A 35 2.00 -4.87 -1.78
N TYR A 36 1.60 -4.05 -0.80
CA TYR A 36 2.05 -2.66 -0.70
C TYR A 36 3.57 -2.57 -0.61
N PHE A 37 4.21 -3.33 0.27
CA PHE A 37 5.67 -3.31 0.41
C PHE A 37 6.39 -3.84 -0.83
N ALA A 38 5.80 -4.79 -1.55
CA ALA A 38 6.31 -5.20 -2.85
C ALA A 38 6.31 -4.04 -3.87
N VAL A 39 5.20 -3.31 -3.96
CA VAL A 39 5.07 -2.13 -4.84
C VAL A 39 6.05 -1.02 -4.42
N VAL A 40 6.22 -0.78 -3.13
CA VAL A 40 7.21 0.19 -2.60
C VAL A 40 8.63 -0.22 -2.99
N GLY A 41 9.00 -1.50 -2.86
CA GLY A 41 10.30 -2.00 -3.30
C GLY A 41 10.55 -1.78 -4.80
N VAL A 42 9.54 -2.04 -5.63
CA VAL A 42 9.58 -1.74 -7.07
C VAL A 42 9.70 -0.23 -7.33
N GLY A 43 8.98 0.61 -6.58
CA GLY A 43 9.11 2.06 -6.64
C GLY A 43 10.52 2.54 -6.29
N ALA A 44 11.12 1.97 -5.24
CA ALA A 44 12.49 2.27 -4.83
C ALA A 44 13.51 1.90 -5.91
N LEU A 45 13.32 0.78 -6.61
CA LEU A 45 14.13 0.41 -7.79
C LEU A 45 14.07 1.47 -8.87
N PHE A 46 12.88 1.85 -9.32
CA PHE A 46 12.72 2.86 -10.37
C PHE A 46 13.26 4.23 -9.96
N TYR A 47 13.07 4.60 -8.68
CA TYR A 47 13.59 5.83 -8.13
C TYR A 47 15.13 5.84 -8.11
N ALA A 48 15.75 4.78 -7.59
CA ALA A 48 17.20 4.63 -7.53
C ALA A 48 17.85 4.73 -8.90
N GLN A 49 17.26 4.09 -9.91
CA GLN A 49 17.79 4.08 -11.28
C GLN A 49 17.67 5.43 -11.98
N LYS A 50 16.60 6.21 -11.69
CA LYS A 50 16.35 7.50 -12.35
C LYS A 50 17.00 8.69 -11.68
N LYS A 51 17.08 8.70 -10.34
CA LYS A 51 17.43 9.92 -9.57
C LYS A 51 18.75 9.83 -8.79
N GLU A 52 19.24 8.64 -8.48
CA GLU A 52 20.43 8.46 -7.66
C GLU A 52 21.66 8.07 -8.50
N LYS A 53 22.86 8.46 -8.06
CA LYS A 53 24.13 8.08 -8.69
C LYS A 53 25.10 7.50 -7.66
N GLY A 54 26.05 6.68 -8.12
CA GLY A 54 27.10 6.10 -7.27
C GLY A 54 26.61 5.05 -6.28
N ARG A 55 27.19 5.04 -5.08
CA ARG A 55 26.97 4.01 -4.05
C ARG A 55 25.53 4.00 -3.51
N SER A 56 24.89 5.17 -3.41
CA SER A 56 23.47 5.32 -3.02
C SER A 56 22.54 4.54 -3.96
N ARG A 57 22.75 4.64 -5.28
CA ARG A 57 21.99 3.89 -6.28
C ARG A 57 22.10 2.39 -6.07
N VAL A 58 23.31 1.87 -5.83
CA VAL A 58 23.53 0.43 -5.65
C VAL A 58 22.81 -0.06 -4.41
N VAL A 59 22.97 0.62 -3.26
CA VAL A 59 22.32 0.23 -2.01
C VAL A 59 20.80 0.28 -2.13
N LEU A 60 20.24 1.38 -2.66
CA LEU A 60 18.80 1.53 -2.79
C LEU A 60 18.20 0.55 -3.81
N THR A 61 18.93 0.23 -4.89
CA THR A 61 18.51 -0.78 -5.85
C THR A 61 18.49 -2.16 -5.22
N THR A 62 19.56 -2.55 -4.50
CA THR A 62 19.63 -3.87 -3.87
C THR A 62 18.57 -4.03 -2.78
N CYS A 63 18.39 -3.04 -1.91
CA CYS A 63 17.36 -3.07 -0.88
C CYS A 63 15.95 -3.09 -1.49
N GLY A 64 15.69 -2.26 -2.51
CA GLY A 64 14.41 -2.24 -3.22
C GLY A 64 14.11 -3.56 -3.93
N ALA A 65 15.10 -4.17 -4.58
CA ALA A 65 14.99 -5.49 -5.21
C ALA A 65 14.66 -6.56 -4.19
N LEU A 66 15.45 -6.68 -3.12
CA LEU A 66 15.24 -7.68 -2.08
C LEU A 66 13.87 -7.53 -1.43
N MET A 67 13.47 -6.29 -1.12
CA MET A 67 12.15 -5.99 -0.57
C MET A 67 11.03 -6.44 -1.51
N ALA A 68 11.10 -6.06 -2.80
CA ALA A 68 10.12 -6.50 -3.79
C ALA A 68 10.06 -8.02 -3.91
N LEU A 69 11.22 -8.67 -4.02
CA LEU A 69 11.32 -10.12 -4.25
C LEU A 69 10.76 -10.91 -3.07
N VAL A 70 11.18 -10.56 -1.84
CA VAL A 70 10.72 -11.22 -0.61
C VAL A 70 9.22 -11.04 -0.41
N PHE A 71 8.70 -9.82 -0.56
CA PHE A 71 7.27 -9.58 -0.35
C PHE A 71 6.39 -10.16 -1.45
N VAL A 72 6.86 -10.22 -2.70
CA VAL A 72 6.17 -10.97 -3.77
C VAL A 72 6.15 -12.47 -3.45
N PHE A 73 7.28 -13.03 -3.03
CA PHE A 73 7.40 -14.44 -2.67
C PHE A 73 6.46 -14.83 -1.53
N ILE A 74 6.49 -14.08 -0.42
CA ILE A 74 5.63 -14.35 0.74
C ILE A 74 4.15 -14.13 0.38
N SER A 75 3.82 -13.12 -0.42
CA SER A 75 2.44 -12.92 -0.90
C SER A 75 1.95 -14.11 -1.74
N TYR A 76 2.82 -14.68 -2.57
CA TYR A 76 2.50 -15.89 -3.34
C TYR A 76 2.26 -17.09 -2.43
N GLU A 77 3.14 -17.34 -1.46
CA GLU A 77 2.97 -18.46 -0.51
C GLU A 77 1.68 -18.34 0.29
N PHE A 78 1.31 -17.11 0.67
CA PHE A 78 0.07 -16.84 1.39
C PHE A 78 -1.17 -17.24 0.58
N VAL A 79 -1.17 -16.95 -0.72
CA VAL A 79 -2.28 -17.30 -1.64
C VAL A 79 -2.28 -18.80 -1.98
N ALA A 80 -1.09 -19.38 -2.22
CA ALA A 80 -0.94 -20.78 -2.61
C ALA A 80 -1.27 -21.75 -1.44
N TYR A 81 -0.86 -21.42 -0.22
CA TYR A 81 -1.04 -22.27 0.96
C TYR A 81 -2.08 -21.71 1.93
N GLN A 82 -3.24 -21.36 1.39
CA GLN A 82 -4.38 -20.80 2.13
C GLN A 82 -4.80 -21.62 3.38
N SER A 83 -4.62 -22.95 3.37
CA SER A 83 -4.93 -23.82 4.52
C SER A 83 -3.96 -23.67 5.69
N VAL A 84 -2.73 -23.23 5.45
CA VAL A 84 -1.70 -23.02 6.47
C VAL A 84 -1.78 -21.59 7.02
N TRP A 85 -2.03 -20.62 6.13
CA TRP A 85 -2.01 -19.19 6.45
C TRP A 85 -3.38 -18.62 6.82
N GLY A 86 -4.41 -19.45 6.85
CA GLY A 86 -5.77 -19.03 7.23
C GLY A 86 -6.44 -18.13 6.19
N GLY A 87 -6.06 -18.26 4.92
CA GLY A 87 -6.64 -17.50 3.80
C GLY A 87 -8.11 -17.86 3.61
N ASN A 88 -8.97 -16.84 3.50
CA ASN A 88 -10.41 -16.99 3.31
C ASN A 88 -10.87 -16.23 2.05
N ALA A 89 -11.85 -16.77 1.32
CA ALA A 89 -12.46 -16.13 0.16
C ALA A 89 -12.94 -14.69 0.44
N LEU A 90 -13.50 -14.42 1.63
CA LEU A 90 -13.89 -13.07 2.03
C LEU A 90 -12.70 -12.10 2.13
N ALA A 91 -11.59 -12.57 2.68
CA ALA A 91 -10.37 -11.77 2.82
C ALA A 91 -9.78 -11.43 1.45
N TYR A 92 -9.70 -12.40 0.53
CA TYR A 92 -9.22 -12.16 -0.83
C TYR A 92 -10.17 -11.25 -1.63
N GLY A 93 -11.48 -11.42 -1.45
CA GLY A 93 -12.49 -10.54 -2.03
C GLY A 93 -12.31 -9.09 -1.56
N TYR A 94 -12.08 -8.87 -0.26
CA TYR A 94 -11.79 -7.55 0.29
C TYR A 94 -10.52 -6.92 -0.31
N VAL A 95 -9.42 -7.67 -0.40
CA VAL A 95 -8.16 -7.19 -1.00
C VAL A 95 -8.38 -6.82 -2.47
N LEU A 96 -9.07 -7.67 -3.24
CA LEU A 96 -9.34 -7.42 -4.66
C LEU A 96 -10.21 -6.17 -4.86
N VAL A 97 -11.32 -6.08 -4.12
CA VAL A 97 -12.26 -4.94 -4.22
C VAL A 97 -11.58 -3.64 -3.79
N SER A 98 -10.86 -3.64 -2.66
CA SER A 98 -10.14 -2.45 -2.19
C SER A 98 -9.07 -2.00 -3.18
N PHE A 99 -8.35 -2.94 -3.80
CA PHE A 99 -7.37 -2.62 -4.84
C PHE A 99 -8.02 -2.02 -6.10
N ILE A 100 -9.15 -2.57 -6.56
CA ILE A 100 -9.91 -2.04 -7.71
C ILE A 100 -10.43 -0.64 -7.40
N VAL A 101 -11.11 -0.47 -6.26
CA VAL A 101 -11.67 0.84 -5.85
C VAL A 101 -10.56 1.87 -5.67
N GLY A 102 -9.47 1.52 -4.99
CA GLY A 102 -8.32 2.40 -4.81
C GLY A 102 -7.68 2.81 -6.14
N SER A 103 -7.55 1.86 -7.08
CA SER A 103 -7.04 2.14 -8.43
C SER A 103 -7.96 3.08 -9.21
N LEU A 104 -9.28 2.87 -9.16
CA LEU A 104 -10.26 3.75 -9.78
C LEU A 104 -10.23 5.16 -9.20
N LEU A 105 -10.16 5.28 -7.87
CA LEU A 105 -10.03 6.56 -7.17
C LEU A 105 -8.74 7.28 -7.58
N TYR A 106 -7.61 6.58 -7.63
CA TYR A 106 -6.34 7.14 -8.11
C TYR A 106 -6.44 7.64 -9.56
N LEU A 107 -6.99 6.82 -10.47
CA LEU A 107 -7.15 7.21 -11.87
C LEU A 107 -8.08 8.42 -12.02
N ARG A 108 -9.16 8.46 -11.24
CA ARG A 108 -10.10 9.60 -11.22
C ARG A 108 -9.42 10.85 -10.68
N ALA A 109 -8.73 10.77 -9.55
CA ALA A 109 -7.98 11.86 -8.95
C ALA A 109 -6.89 12.37 -9.90
N LYS A 110 -6.14 11.47 -10.54
CA LYS A 110 -5.13 11.81 -11.55
C LYS A 110 -5.73 12.52 -12.75
N SER A 111 -6.88 12.06 -13.25
CA SER A 111 -7.58 12.71 -14.37
C SER A 111 -8.06 14.12 -14.00
N LEU A 112 -8.63 14.29 -12.79
CA LEU A 112 -9.06 15.59 -12.29
C LEU A 112 -7.88 16.55 -12.08
N ASN A 113 -6.79 16.09 -11.44
CA ASN A 113 -5.62 16.92 -11.16
C ASN A 113 -4.84 17.28 -12.42
N LYS A 114 -4.78 16.40 -13.43
CA LYS A 114 -4.19 16.74 -14.74
C LYS A 114 -4.95 17.84 -15.48
N ARG A 115 -6.26 17.96 -15.26
CA ARG A 115 -7.13 18.97 -15.91
C ARG A 115 -7.11 20.32 -15.21
N LYS A 116 -6.66 20.39 -13.95
CA LYS A 116 -6.69 21.63 -13.17
C LYS A 116 -5.66 22.68 -13.59
N GLY A 117 -4.67 22.32 -14.41
CA GLY A 117 -3.51 23.20 -14.65
C GLY A 117 -2.72 23.41 -13.36
N ILE A 118 -1.44 23.75 -13.44
CA ILE A 118 -0.71 24.17 -12.25
C ILE A 118 -1.23 25.57 -11.94
N GLU A 119 -2.10 25.70 -10.93
CA GLU A 119 -2.45 27.03 -10.41
C GLU A 119 -1.16 27.65 -9.87
N ILE A 120 -0.60 28.57 -10.64
CA ILE A 120 0.61 29.33 -10.33
C ILE A 120 0.47 30.01 -8.94
N SER A 121 -0.75 30.32 -8.50
CA SER A 121 -1.08 30.82 -7.16
C SER A 121 -0.64 29.87 -6.02
N GLN A 122 -0.60 28.56 -6.26
CA GLN A 122 -0.14 27.59 -5.26
C GLN A 122 1.39 27.48 -5.24
N VAL A 123 2.05 27.71 -6.37
CA VAL A 123 3.52 27.77 -6.47
C VAL A 123 4.09 29.00 -5.77
N PHE A 124 3.40 30.14 -5.86
CA PHE A 124 3.80 31.38 -5.17
C PHE A 124 3.36 31.44 -3.71
N LYS A 125 2.54 30.50 -3.21
CA LYS A 125 2.18 30.42 -1.78
C LYS A 125 3.30 29.85 -0.91
N GLU A 126 4.25 29.14 -1.51
CA GLU A 126 5.43 28.59 -0.83
C GLU A 126 6.66 29.50 -0.93
N ILE A 127 6.63 30.54 -1.76
CA ILE A 127 7.68 31.57 -1.77
C ILE A 127 7.31 32.56 -0.67
N PRO A 128 8.12 32.68 0.41
CA PRO A 128 7.84 33.64 1.47
C PRO A 128 7.71 35.04 0.85
N PRO A 129 6.70 35.83 1.23
CA PRO A 129 6.69 37.24 0.86
C PRO A 129 7.94 37.87 1.48
N GLU A 130 8.78 38.47 0.65
CA GLU A 130 9.78 39.42 1.16
C GLU A 130 9.09 40.53 1.97
#